data_AF-A0A0G0Q0G0-F1
#
_entry.id   AF-A0A0G0Q0G0-F1
#
_cell.length_a   1.000
_cell.length_b   1.000
_cell.length_c   1.000
_cell.angle_alpha   90.00
_cell.angle_beta   90.00
_cell.angle_gamma   90.00
#
_symmetry.space_group_name_H-M   'P 1'
#
loop_
_entity.id
_entity.type
_entity.pdbx_description
1 polymer ?
#
loop_
_entity_poly.entity_id
_entity_poly.type
_entity_poly.pdbx_seq_one_letter_code
_entity_poly.pdbx_strand_id
1 'polypeptide(L)'
;MKQSIETALRQRGQEIISQSGDMHILLPYLEAESTDTLKAILYKLLNFESFRREFRQWAYSKEPVKNKSFLSYLNICCLFQKDFDKQFQNQEKRIQKYAHTFEWFISQMLIKKFGAKATGFGIRLKDASPDDEFDCIGLIDDGLTFVECKTGNKDILSEIEKFSRRDAELCADYSFFILDRDYIFSKSDDVPELKKSFSTKLGLDSVYRIAINKLYFYGVIVKDRYFLICPGFSNLEEKVRYMFRYQLALRENLNFYEVRDFHVEKIDFIENKDNELVV
;
A
#
# COMPACT_ATOMS: atom_id res chain seq x y z
N MET A 1 -3.34 -26.83 -7.38
CA MET A 1 -1.99 -26.42 -6.95
C MET A 1 -1.97 -24.89 -6.97
N LYS A 2 -1.63 -24.20 -5.86
CA LYS A 2 -1.52 -22.73 -5.89
C LYS A 2 -0.29 -22.36 -6.72
N GLN A 3 -0.45 -21.52 -7.72
CA GLN A 3 0.67 -21.01 -8.52
C GLN A 3 1.50 -20.04 -7.68
N SER A 4 2.82 -20.09 -7.77
CA SER A 4 3.68 -19.07 -7.13
C SER A 4 3.63 -17.77 -7.93
N ILE A 5 3.82 -16.62 -7.25
CA ILE A 5 3.89 -15.31 -7.93
C ILE A 5 5.02 -15.26 -8.95
N GLU A 6 6.14 -15.92 -8.66
CA GLU A 6 7.27 -16.10 -9.58
C GLU A 6 6.84 -16.78 -10.89
N THR A 7 6.06 -17.86 -10.80
CA THR A 7 5.57 -18.55 -12.00
C THR A 7 4.60 -17.68 -12.78
N ALA A 8 3.73 -16.93 -12.09
CA ALA A 8 2.78 -16.01 -12.71
C ALA A 8 3.47 -14.84 -13.44
N LEU A 9 4.49 -14.24 -12.82
CA LEU A 9 5.26 -13.15 -13.41
C LEU A 9 6.13 -13.65 -14.58
N ARG A 10 6.77 -14.80 -14.46
CA ARG A 10 7.55 -15.41 -15.55
C ARG A 10 6.71 -15.72 -16.79
N GLN A 11 5.47 -16.17 -16.61
CA GLN A 11 4.53 -16.37 -17.73
C GLN A 11 4.19 -15.08 -18.47
N ARG A 12 4.39 -13.92 -17.84
CA ARG A 12 4.23 -12.59 -18.43
C ARG A 12 5.55 -11.96 -18.87
N GLY A 13 6.64 -12.74 -18.90
CA GLY A 13 7.96 -12.26 -19.30
C GLY A 13 8.72 -11.50 -18.22
N GLN A 14 8.29 -11.55 -16.96
CA GLN A 14 8.95 -10.87 -15.84
C GLN A 14 9.74 -11.87 -14.99
N GLU A 15 11.02 -11.60 -14.73
CA GLU A 15 11.89 -12.43 -13.90
C GLU A 15 12.12 -11.79 -12.52
N ILE A 16 11.86 -12.53 -11.43
CA ILE A 16 12.13 -12.06 -10.07
C ILE A 16 13.61 -12.31 -9.73
N ILE A 17 14.34 -11.27 -9.34
CA ILE A 17 15.70 -11.38 -8.77
C ILE A 17 15.63 -11.75 -7.29
N SER A 18 14.75 -11.07 -6.54
CA SER A 18 14.62 -11.27 -5.10
C SER A 18 13.19 -11.01 -4.63
N GLN A 19 12.80 -11.65 -3.54
CA GLN A 19 11.53 -11.45 -2.87
C GLN A 19 11.74 -11.45 -1.35
N SER A 20 11.07 -10.54 -0.65
CA SER A 20 11.05 -10.55 0.81
C SER A 20 10.38 -11.82 1.36
N GLY A 21 11.06 -12.45 2.32
CA GLY A 21 10.57 -13.63 3.06
C GLY A 21 10.28 -13.36 4.54
N ASP A 22 10.00 -14.42 5.30
CA ASP A 22 9.56 -14.37 6.70
C ASP A 22 10.51 -13.62 7.64
N MET A 23 11.82 -13.68 7.35
CA MET A 23 12.85 -12.95 8.09
C MET A 23 12.71 -11.42 8.01
N HIS A 24 11.87 -10.90 7.12
CA HIS A 24 11.64 -9.46 6.94
C HIS A 24 10.44 -8.94 7.72
N ILE A 25 9.52 -9.81 8.14
CA ILE A 25 8.31 -9.42 8.87
C ILE A 25 8.46 -9.61 10.39
N LEU A 26 7.50 -9.12 11.19
CA LEU A 26 7.54 -9.20 12.65
C LEU A 26 7.22 -10.61 13.15
N LEU A 27 8.13 -11.55 12.90
CA LEU A 27 8.08 -12.93 13.34
C LEU A 27 9.42 -13.35 13.95
N PRO A 28 9.40 -14.19 14.99
CA PRO A 28 10.60 -14.86 15.47
C PRO A 28 11.09 -15.91 14.45
N TYR A 29 12.37 -16.25 14.51
CA TYR A 29 12.94 -17.34 13.71
C TYR A 29 12.50 -18.70 14.26
N LEU A 30 11.73 -19.47 13.48
CA LEU A 30 11.12 -20.73 13.91
C LEU A 30 11.07 -21.77 12.79
N GLU A 31 10.75 -23.01 13.17
CA GLU A 31 10.34 -24.06 12.25
C GLU A 31 9.06 -23.68 11.48
N ALA A 32 8.82 -24.33 10.34
CA ALA A 32 7.79 -23.94 9.38
C ALA A 32 6.36 -23.94 9.97
N GLU A 33 5.97 -24.99 10.70
CA GLU A 33 4.61 -25.12 11.24
C GLU A 33 4.28 -24.03 12.28
N SER A 34 5.23 -23.74 13.16
CA SER A 34 5.09 -22.68 14.17
C SER A 34 5.06 -21.29 13.51
N THR A 35 5.85 -21.10 12.46
CA THR A 35 5.88 -19.88 11.66
C THR A 35 4.51 -19.60 11.03
N ASP A 36 3.87 -20.60 10.44
CA ASP A 36 2.55 -20.45 9.81
C ASP A 36 1.45 -20.13 10.82
N THR A 37 1.51 -20.73 12.02
CA THR A 37 0.60 -20.40 13.11
C THR A 37 0.75 -18.95 13.56
N LEU A 38 1.98 -18.47 13.77
CA LEU A 38 2.23 -17.08 14.15
C LEU A 38 1.84 -16.10 13.03
N LYS A 39 2.07 -16.43 11.76
CA LYS A 39 1.56 -15.65 10.62
C LYS A 39 0.04 -15.54 10.66
N ALA A 40 -0.68 -16.63 10.92
CA ALA A 40 -2.13 -16.59 10.99
C ALA A 40 -2.62 -15.68 12.13
N ILE A 41 -1.95 -15.73 13.29
CA ILE A 41 -2.22 -14.85 14.43
C ILE A 41 -1.91 -13.38 14.06
N LEU A 42 -0.74 -13.10 13.52
CA LEU A 42 -0.31 -11.75 13.13
C LEU A 42 -1.26 -11.16 12.08
N TYR A 43 -1.64 -11.93 11.06
CA TYR A 43 -2.62 -11.50 10.06
C TYR A 43 -3.95 -11.15 10.72
N LYS A 44 -4.47 -12.01 11.62
CA LYS A 44 -5.72 -11.75 12.33
C LYS A 44 -5.62 -10.48 13.19
N LEU A 45 -4.50 -10.28 13.87
CA LEU A 45 -4.26 -9.08 14.68
C LEU A 45 -4.19 -7.81 13.81
N LEU A 46 -3.49 -7.88 12.68
CA LEU A 46 -3.39 -6.78 11.72
C LEU A 46 -4.71 -6.44 11.03
N ASN A 47 -5.78 -7.25 11.14
CA ASN A 47 -7.12 -6.84 10.72
C ASN A 47 -7.73 -5.80 11.67
N PHE A 48 -7.29 -5.73 12.93
CA PHE A 48 -7.77 -4.70 13.86
C PHE A 48 -7.00 -3.39 13.67
N GLU A 49 -7.74 -2.31 13.41
CA GLU A 49 -7.18 -0.97 13.23
C GLU A 49 -6.34 -0.53 14.44
N SER A 50 -6.82 -0.80 15.65
CA SER A 50 -6.11 -0.47 16.89
C SER A 50 -4.74 -1.14 17.00
N PHE A 51 -4.60 -2.37 16.47
CA PHE A 51 -3.31 -3.06 16.43
C PHE A 51 -2.38 -2.43 15.39
N ARG A 52 -2.88 -2.12 14.18
CA ARG A 52 -2.07 -1.46 13.13
C ARG A 52 -1.53 -0.10 13.61
N ARG A 53 -2.38 0.71 14.24
CA ARG A 53 -2.00 2.01 14.82
C ARG A 53 -0.91 1.85 15.87
N GLU A 54 -1.06 0.89 16.76
CA GLU A 54 -0.08 0.69 17.83
C GLU A 54 1.25 0.16 17.30
N PHE A 55 1.20 -0.74 16.32
CA PHE A 55 2.41 -1.25 15.69
C PHE A 55 3.16 -0.14 14.95
N ARG A 56 2.44 0.75 14.27
CA ARG A 56 3.02 1.98 13.71
C ARG A 56 3.64 2.85 14.80
N GLN A 57 2.92 3.08 15.91
CA GLN A 57 3.44 3.87 17.03
C GLN A 57 4.70 3.24 17.61
N TRP A 58 4.74 1.92 17.80
CA TRP A 58 5.93 1.20 18.23
C TRP A 58 7.11 1.40 17.28
N ALA A 59 6.86 1.43 15.97
CA ALA A 59 7.91 1.60 14.97
C ALA A 59 8.49 3.03 14.96
N TYR A 60 7.62 4.03 14.98
CA TYR A 60 8.00 5.43 14.76
C TYR A 60 8.20 6.25 16.04
N SER A 61 7.65 5.81 17.17
CA SER A 61 7.69 6.55 18.43
C SER A 61 8.69 5.97 19.44
N LYS A 62 9.14 6.84 20.35
CA LYS A 62 9.85 6.45 21.58
C LYS A 62 8.87 6.23 22.75
N GLU A 63 7.60 6.58 22.58
CA GLU A 63 6.58 6.39 23.60
C GLU A 63 6.29 4.90 23.83
N PRO A 64 5.97 4.54 25.08
CA PRO A 64 5.57 3.17 25.40
C PRO A 64 4.24 2.83 24.74
N VAL A 65 4.20 1.63 24.15
CA VAL A 65 3.01 1.00 23.60
C VAL A 65 2.05 0.66 24.74
N LYS A 66 0.77 1.00 24.57
CA LYS A 66 -0.34 0.78 25.51
C LYS A 66 -1.29 -0.33 25.07
N ASN A 67 -1.37 -0.65 23.77
CA ASN A 67 -2.28 -1.69 23.28
C ASN A 67 -1.88 -3.08 23.81
N LYS A 68 -2.76 -3.68 24.62
CA LYS A 68 -2.55 -5.00 25.22
C LYS A 68 -2.31 -6.08 24.18
N SER A 69 -3.05 -6.10 23.07
CA SER A 69 -2.91 -7.13 22.03
C SER A 69 -1.55 -7.06 21.34
N PHE A 70 -1.02 -5.87 21.10
CA PHE A 70 0.32 -5.70 20.53
C PHE A 70 1.41 -6.15 21.51
N LEU A 71 1.32 -5.75 22.79
CA LEU A 71 2.24 -6.21 23.83
C LEU A 71 2.18 -7.74 24.01
N SER A 72 0.98 -8.32 24.05
CA SER A 72 0.79 -9.76 24.10
C SER A 72 1.42 -10.47 22.92
N TYR A 73 1.29 -9.92 21.70
CA TYR A 73 1.95 -10.49 20.53
C TYR A 73 3.48 -10.45 20.64
N LEU A 74 4.06 -9.33 21.04
CA LEU A 74 5.51 -9.24 21.28
C LEU A 74 5.98 -10.22 22.35
N ASN A 75 5.23 -10.37 23.44
CA ASN A 75 5.53 -11.33 24.49
C ASN A 75 5.51 -12.77 23.96
N ILE A 76 4.54 -13.13 23.12
CA ILE A 76 4.50 -14.44 22.44
C ILE A 76 5.77 -14.63 21.60
N CYS A 77 6.16 -13.65 20.79
CA CYS A 77 7.39 -13.73 19.99
C CYS A 77 8.63 -13.94 20.87
N CYS A 78 8.72 -13.29 22.04
CA CYS A 78 9.81 -13.48 22.99
C CYS A 78 9.85 -14.87 23.64
N LEU A 79 8.72 -15.59 23.71
CA LEU A 79 8.71 -16.99 24.17
C LEU A 79 9.34 -17.93 23.15
N PHE A 80 9.22 -17.60 21.86
CA PHE A 80 9.74 -18.40 20.75
C PHE A 80 11.17 -18.05 20.37
N GLN A 81 11.58 -16.80 20.56
CA GLN A 81 12.95 -16.35 20.33
C GLN A 81 13.41 -15.46 21.48
N LYS A 82 14.38 -15.97 22.25
CA LYS A 82 15.02 -15.18 23.30
C LYS A 82 15.60 -13.90 22.71
N ASP A 83 15.43 -12.78 23.41
CA ASP A 83 15.93 -11.47 22.99
C ASP A 83 15.35 -10.96 21.66
N PHE A 84 14.16 -11.42 21.26
CA PHE A 84 13.44 -10.94 20.08
C PHE A 84 13.27 -9.41 20.10
N ASP A 85 12.89 -8.86 21.25
CA ASP A 85 12.75 -7.43 21.50
C ASP A 85 14.07 -6.65 21.37
N LYS A 86 15.21 -7.24 21.77
CA LYS A 86 16.53 -6.58 21.69
C LYS A 86 16.95 -6.29 20.25
N GLN A 87 16.49 -7.07 19.28
CA GLN A 87 16.77 -6.84 17.85
C GLN A 87 16.18 -5.52 17.35
N PHE A 88 15.22 -4.97 18.10
CA PHE A 88 14.44 -3.78 17.77
C PHE A 88 14.81 -2.57 18.63
N GLN A 89 15.95 -2.59 19.32
CA GLN A 89 16.48 -1.41 20.01
C GLN A 89 16.81 -0.26 19.03
N ASN A 90 17.16 -0.59 17.78
CA ASN A 90 17.34 0.39 16.72
C ASN A 90 15.98 0.76 16.09
N GLN A 91 15.64 2.05 16.12
CA GLN A 91 14.41 2.58 15.53
C GLN A 91 14.29 2.28 14.03
N GLU A 92 15.37 2.37 13.26
CA GLU A 92 15.40 2.08 11.83
C GLU A 92 14.99 0.62 11.55
N LYS A 93 15.50 -0.33 12.34
CA LYS A 93 15.10 -1.74 12.24
C LYS A 93 13.62 -1.94 12.56
N ARG A 94 13.07 -1.19 13.53
CA ARG A 94 11.63 -1.24 13.83
C ARG A 94 10.79 -0.71 12.67
N ILE A 95 11.18 0.42 12.10
CA ILE A 95 10.52 1.02 10.95
C ILE A 95 10.55 0.05 9.76
N GLN A 96 11.70 -0.54 9.46
CA GLN A 96 11.84 -1.52 8.39
C GLN A 96 10.97 -2.76 8.60
N LYS A 97 11.00 -3.35 9.81
CA LYS A 97 10.13 -4.49 10.14
C LYS A 97 8.66 -4.15 9.99
N TYR A 98 8.26 -2.97 10.44
CA TYR A 98 6.89 -2.52 10.31
C TYR A 98 6.48 -2.35 8.85
N ALA A 99 7.30 -1.70 8.03
CA ALA A 99 7.04 -1.52 6.59
C ALA A 99 6.84 -2.87 5.88
N HIS A 100 7.82 -3.78 5.98
CA HIS A 100 7.70 -5.11 5.36
C HIS A 100 6.53 -5.92 5.92
N THR A 101 6.20 -5.77 7.20
CA THR A 101 5.03 -6.47 7.76
C THR A 101 3.72 -5.90 7.23
N PHE A 102 3.66 -4.59 6.98
CA PHE A 102 2.49 -3.95 6.38
C PHE A 102 2.32 -4.40 4.92
N GLU A 103 3.39 -4.40 4.13
CA GLU A 103 3.40 -4.94 2.76
C GLU A 103 2.94 -6.41 2.71
N TRP A 104 3.52 -7.25 3.57
CA TRP A 104 3.12 -8.64 3.71
C TRP A 104 1.63 -8.75 4.07
N PHE A 105 1.13 -7.95 5.01
CA PHE A 105 -0.28 -7.97 5.40
C PHE A 105 -1.21 -7.63 4.22
N ILE A 106 -0.86 -6.61 3.44
CA ILE A 106 -1.59 -6.28 2.21
C ILE A 106 -1.56 -7.45 1.24
N SER A 107 -0.41 -8.08 1.01
CA SER A 107 -0.31 -9.28 0.14
C SER A 107 -1.21 -10.41 0.62
N GLN A 108 -1.25 -10.67 1.93
CA GLN A 108 -2.13 -11.69 2.51
C GLN A 108 -3.61 -11.32 2.40
N MET A 109 -3.94 -10.03 2.49
CA MET A 109 -5.29 -9.53 2.30
C MET A 109 -5.78 -9.77 0.86
N LEU A 110 -4.92 -9.55 -0.15
CA LEU A 110 -5.23 -9.88 -1.55
C LEU A 110 -5.61 -11.35 -1.73
N ILE A 111 -4.85 -12.29 -1.15
CA ILE A 111 -5.19 -13.72 -1.19
C ILE A 111 -6.50 -14.00 -0.44
N LYS A 112 -6.60 -13.58 0.82
CA LYS A 112 -7.64 -14.05 1.75
C LYS A 112 -8.99 -13.37 1.55
N LYS A 113 -9.01 -12.14 1.04
CA LYS A 113 -10.22 -11.30 0.94
C LYS A 113 -10.63 -10.97 -0.48
N PHE A 114 -9.69 -11.04 -1.43
CA PHE A 114 -9.89 -10.63 -2.81
C PHE A 114 -9.61 -11.74 -3.83
N GLY A 115 -9.32 -12.97 -3.37
CA GLY A 115 -9.22 -14.13 -4.24
C GLY A 115 -7.98 -14.17 -5.13
N ALA A 116 -6.92 -13.44 -4.77
CA ALA A 116 -5.67 -13.49 -5.52
C ALA A 116 -5.14 -14.95 -5.58
N LYS A 117 -4.84 -15.42 -6.79
CA LYS A 117 -4.31 -16.75 -7.08
C LYS A 117 -2.88 -16.91 -6.57
N ALA A 118 -2.10 -15.82 -6.64
CA ALA A 118 -0.72 -15.73 -6.21
C ALA A 118 -0.42 -14.30 -5.73
N THR A 119 0.45 -14.14 -4.73
CA THR A 119 0.96 -12.83 -4.30
C THR A 119 2.42 -12.93 -3.86
N GLY A 120 3.12 -11.80 -3.86
CA GLY A 120 4.39 -11.61 -3.18
C GLY A 120 4.57 -10.16 -2.75
N PHE A 121 5.59 -9.91 -1.94
CA PHE A 121 5.91 -8.61 -1.38
C PHE A 121 7.43 -8.39 -1.36
N GLY A 122 7.87 -7.14 -1.40
CA GLY A 122 9.28 -6.77 -1.53
C GLY A 122 9.96 -7.44 -2.71
N ILE A 123 9.34 -7.37 -3.90
CA ILE A 123 9.81 -8.04 -5.13
C ILE A 123 10.76 -7.12 -5.89
N ARG A 124 11.89 -7.65 -6.36
CA ARG A 124 12.74 -6.97 -7.36
C ARG A 124 12.71 -7.74 -8.67
N LEU A 125 12.54 -7.02 -9.77
CA LEU A 125 12.46 -7.59 -11.11
C LEU A 125 13.76 -7.32 -11.87
N LYS A 126 14.12 -8.23 -12.76
CA LYS A 126 15.36 -8.15 -13.54
C LYS A 126 15.42 -6.98 -14.49
N ASP A 127 14.30 -6.67 -15.14
CA ASP A 127 14.21 -5.62 -16.16
C ASP A 127 13.68 -4.29 -15.60
N ALA A 128 13.41 -4.22 -14.29
CA ALA A 128 13.09 -2.98 -13.61
C ALA A 128 14.36 -2.22 -13.24
N SER A 129 14.23 -0.96 -12.81
CA SER A 129 15.38 -0.20 -12.33
C SER A 129 16.04 -0.91 -11.13
N PRO A 130 17.39 -0.96 -11.03
CA PRO A 130 18.09 -1.79 -10.03
C PRO A 130 17.73 -1.51 -8.57
N ASP A 131 17.36 -0.26 -8.27
CA ASP A 131 16.98 0.21 -6.93
C ASP A 131 15.47 0.12 -6.67
N ASP A 132 14.72 -0.48 -7.59
CA ASP A 132 13.30 -0.68 -7.40
C ASP A 132 12.94 -1.98 -6.72
N GLU A 133 11.98 -1.82 -5.84
CA GLU A 133 11.35 -2.86 -5.07
C GLU A 133 9.85 -2.59 -5.14
N PHE A 134 9.10 -3.61 -5.51
CA PHE A 134 7.66 -3.61 -5.64
C PHE A 134 7.08 -4.15 -4.33
N ASP A 135 6.46 -3.26 -3.57
CA ASP A 135 5.97 -3.51 -2.22
C ASP A 135 5.03 -4.72 -2.16
N CYS A 136 4.04 -4.80 -3.07
CA CYS A 136 3.15 -5.95 -3.17
C CYS A 136 2.66 -6.15 -4.61
N ILE A 137 2.75 -7.38 -5.11
CA ILE A 137 2.18 -7.80 -6.39
C ILE A 137 1.24 -8.98 -6.15
N GLY A 138 0.05 -8.93 -6.77
CA GLY A 138 -0.92 -10.02 -6.76
C GLY A 138 -1.44 -10.34 -8.15
N LEU A 139 -1.84 -11.60 -8.37
CA LEU A 139 -2.58 -12.03 -9.55
C LEU A 139 -4.04 -12.27 -9.15
N ILE A 140 -4.95 -11.40 -9.60
CA ILE A 140 -6.40 -11.53 -9.38
C ILE A 140 -7.05 -11.77 -10.72
N ASP A 141 -7.79 -12.87 -10.83
CA ASP A 141 -8.25 -13.41 -12.11
C ASP A 141 -7.08 -13.57 -13.09
N ASP A 142 -7.10 -12.83 -14.20
CA ASP A 142 -6.03 -12.76 -15.19
C ASP A 142 -5.40 -11.36 -15.24
N GLY A 143 -5.54 -10.56 -14.17
CA GLY A 143 -4.97 -9.23 -14.05
C GLY A 143 -3.88 -9.12 -12.98
N LEU A 144 -2.82 -8.35 -13.26
CA LEU A 144 -1.81 -8.00 -12.27
C LEU A 144 -2.29 -6.84 -11.40
N THR A 145 -2.26 -7.05 -10.09
CA THR A 145 -2.47 -6.00 -9.10
C THR A 145 -1.13 -5.57 -8.54
N PHE A 146 -0.81 -4.29 -8.66
CA PHE A 146 0.31 -3.64 -7.99
C PHE A 146 -0.21 -2.81 -6.82
N VAL A 147 0.38 -2.99 -5.63
CA VAL A 147 0.08 -2.17 -4.47
C VAL A 147 1.38 -1.61 -3.90
N GLU A 148 1.52 -0.29 -3.93
CA GLU A 148 2.58 0.43 -3.22
C GLU A 148 2.08 0.80 -1.82
N CYS A 149 2.89 0.49 -0.82
CA CYS A 149 2.60 0.72 0.59
C CYS A 149 3.57 1.78 1.11
N LYS A 150 3.07 2.96 1.51
CA LYS A 150 3.93 3.95 2.19
C LYS A 150 3.64 4.03 3.66
N THR A 151 4.72 3.98 4.41
CA THR A 151 4.72 4.16 5.85
C THR A 151 5.31 5.50 6.25
N GLY A 152 4.77 6.08 7.33
CA GLY A 152 5.26 7.33 7.89
C GLY A 152 4.57 8.58 7.33
N ASN A 153 5.30 9.70 7.34
CA ASN A 153 4.75 11.03 7.04
C ASN A 153 5.30 11.61 5.73
N LYS A 154 5.84 10.77 4.84
CA LYS A 154 6.30 11.24 3.52
C LYS A 154 5.14 11.85 2.74
N ASP A 155 5.47 12.86 1.94
CA ASP A 155 4.55 13.45 0.97
C ASP A 155 4.28 12.43 -0.13
N ILE A 156 3.01 12.22 -0.44
CA ILE A 156 2.59 11.32 -1.52
C ILE A 156 3.03 11.85 -2.87
N LEU A 157 3.01 13.17 -3.06
CA LEU A 157 3.25 13.79 -4.36
C LEU A 157 4.68 13.54 -4.86
N SER A 158 5.66 13.48 -3.94
CA SER A 158 7.04 13.13 -4.29
C SER A 158 7.25 11.67 -4.69
N GLU A 159 6.28 10.79 -4.40
CA GLU A 159 6.37 9.35 -4.69
C GLU A 159 5.56 8.96 -5.95
N ILE A 160 4.69 9.84 -6.44
CA ILE A 160 3.80 9.57 -7.59
C ILE A 160 4.59 9.22 -8.86
N GLU A 161 5.64 9.96 -9.18
CA GLU A 161 6.44 9.71 -10.38
C GLU A 161 7.08 8.32 -10.34
N LYS A 162 7.68 7.96 -9.18
CA LYS A 162 8.29 6.65 -8.96
C LYS A 162 7.25 5.54 -9.07
N PHE A 163 6.08 5.73 -8.45
CA PHE A 163 4.98 4.78 -8.51
C PHE A 163 4.46 4.58 -9.92
N SER A 164 4.18 5.67 -10.66
CA SER A 164 3.69 5.61 -12.03
C SER A 164 4.66 4.91 -12.98
N ARG A 165 5.97 5.12 -12.80
CA ARG A 165 6.99 4.40 -13.56
C ARG A 165 6.98 2.89 -13.27
N ARG A 166 6.99 2.49 -11.99
CA ARG A 166 6.93 1.08 -11.58
C ARG A 166 5.66 0.39 -12.08
N ASP A 167 4.54 1.09 -11.96
CA ASP A 167 3.26 0.64 -12.47
C ASP A 167 3.28 0.37 -13.99
N ALA A 168 3.93 1.25 -14.76
CA ALA A 168 4.14 1.08 -16.19
C ALA A 168 5.11 -0.08 -16.50
N GLU A 169 6.21 -0.24 -15.75
CA GLU A 169 7.16 -1.35 -15.88
C GLU A 169 6.48 -2.72 -15.67
N LEU A 170 5.58 -2.80 -14.68
CA LEU A 170 4.82 -4.02 -14.42
C LEU A 170 3.65 -4.21 -15.40
N CYS A 171 3.20 -3.13 -16.06
CA CYS A 171 1.96 -3.07 -16.82
C CYS A 171 0.77 -3.60 -16.00
N ALA A 172 0.61 -3.08 -14.78
CA ALA A 172 -0.42 -3.57 -13.88
C ALA A 172 -1.84 -3.22 -14.41
N ASP A 173 -2.77 -4.14 -14.17
CA ASP A 173 -4.19 -4.00 -14.46
C ASP A 173 -4.93 -3.24 -13.35
N TYR A 174 -4.46 -3.40 -12.11
CA TYR A 174 -4.98 -2.73 -10.93
C TYR A 174 -3.81 -2.12 -10.16
N SER A 175 -3.86 -0.82 -9.93
CA SER A 175 -2.74 -0.08 -9.36
C SER A 175 -3.23 0.71 -8.17
N PHE A 176 -2.73 0.35 -6.98
CA PHE A 176 -3.15 0.91 -5.70
C PHE A 176 -1.98 1.51 -4.92
N PHE A 177 -2.28 2.56 -4.18
CA PHE A 177 -1.35 3.21 -3.29
C PHE A 177 -1.98 3.29 -1.89
N ILE A 178 -1.40 2.62 -0.91
CA ILE A 178 -1.95 2.50 0.45
C ILE A 178 -1.01 3.17 1.44
N LEU A 179 -1.56 4.09 2.23
CA LEU A 179 -0.80 4.86 3.23
C LEU A 179 -1.10 4.36 4.63
N ASP A 180 -0.10 4.22 5.49
CA ASP A 180 -0.28 3.71 6.86
C ASP A 180 -0.86 4.73 7.87
N ARG A 181 -1.84 5.52 7.43
CA ARG A 181 -2.41 6.66 8.15
C ARG A 181 -3.88 6.86 7.75
N ASP A 182 -4.55 7.82 8.36
CA ASP A 182 -5.97 8.15 8.06
C ASP A 182 -6.16 9.23 6.99
N TYR A 183 -5.07 9.85 6.55
CA TYR A 183 -5.10 10.94 5.59
C TYR A 183 -4.14 10.67 4.44
N ILE A 184 -4.45 11.19 3.27
CA ILE A 184 -3.63 11.08 2.06
C ILE A 184 -2.72 12.28 1.90
N PHE A 185 -3.26 13.49 1.98
CA PHE A 185 -2.53 14.72 1.69
C PHE A 185 -2.20 15.50 2.95
N SER A 186 -3.21 15.87 3.75
CA SER A 186 -3.01 16.63 4.98
C SER A 186 -3.90 16.13 6.12
N LYS A 187 -3.46 16.35 7.37
CA LYS A 187 -4.21 15.93 8.57
C LYS A 187 -5.44 16.79 8.86
N SER A 188 -5.39 18.08 8.50
CA SER A 188 -6.43 19.06 8.80
C SER A 188 -7.53 19.08 7.75
N ASP A 189 -7.12 18.92 6.49
CA ASP A 189 -8.01 18.83 5.34
C ASP A 189 -7.41 17.85 4.32
N ASP A 190 -8.07 16.71 4.12
CA ASP A 190 -7.56 15.66 3.24
C ASP A 190 -7.89 15.94 1.76
N VAL A 191 -8.30 17.16 1.43
CA VAL A 191 -8.40 17.66 0.05
C VAL A 191 -7.07 18.33 -0.31
N PRO A 192 -6.40 17.92 -1.41
CA PRO A 192 -5.12 18.50 -1.74
C PRO A 192 -5.28 19.87 -2.41
N GLU A 193 -4.59 20.88 -1.88
CA GLU A 193 -4.39 22.16 -2.57
C GLU A 193 -3.23 22.02 -3.58
N LEU A 194 -3.56 21.57 -4.80
CA LEU A 194 -2.56 21.30 -5.84
C LEU A 194 -2.36 22.53 -6.73
N LYS A 195 -1.17 23.12 -6.67
CA LYS A 195 -0.77 24.18 -7.61
C LYS A 195 -0.60 23.61 -9.02
N LYS A 196 -1.15 24.27 -10.03
CA LYS A 196 -1.05 23.86 -11.44
C LYS A 196 0.39 23.74 -11.94
N SER A 197 1.30 24.63 -11.50
CA SER A 197 2.72 24.54 -11.88
C SER A 197 3.40 23.28 -11.33
N PHE A 198 2.99 22.85 -10.15
CA PHE A 198 3.52 21.65 -9.50
C PHE A 198 2.94 20.38 -10.13
N SER A 199 1.65 20.36 -10.46
CA SER A 199 1.04 19.22 -11.16
C SER A 199 1.67 19.00 -12.54
N THR A 200 1.91 20.06 -13.32
CA THR A 200 2.61 19.97 -14.61
C THR A 200 4.01 19.36 -14.47
N LYS A 201 4.77 19.74 -13.44
CA LYS A 201 6.12 19.20 -13.20
C LYS A 201 6.09 17.69 -12.91
N LEU A 202 5.07 17.22 -12.19
CA LEU A 202 4.89 15.81 -11.87
C LEU A 202 4.21 15.00 -13.00
N GLY A 203 3.75 15.64 -14.07
CA GLY A 203 2.90 15.01 -15.08
C GLY A 203 1.54 14.56 -14.52
N LEU A 204 1.07 15.21 -13.45
CA LEU A 204 -0.20 14.92 -12.82
C LEU A 204 -1.33 15.62 -13.60
N ASP A 205 -2.13 14.85 -14.30
CA ASP A 205 -3.17 15.39 -15.19
C ASP A 205 -4.47 15.68 -14.45
N SER A 206 -4.86 14.79 -13.53
CA SER A 206 -6.07 14.99 -12.74
C SER A 206 -6.09 14.15 -11.46
N VAL A 207 -6.81 14.68 -10.47
CA VAL A 207 -7.13 14.00 -9.22
C VAL A 207 -8.63 14.01 -9.04
N TYR A 208 -9.18 12.88 -8.61
CA TYR A 208 -10.59 12.69 -8.35
C TYR A 208 -10.78 12.19 -6.94
N ARG A 209 -11.71 12.77 -6.20
CA ARG A 209 -12.23 12.18 -4.98
C ARG A 209 -13.35 11.23 -5.37
N ILE A 210 -13.24 9.98 -4.93
CA ILE A 210 -14.21 8.93 -5.21
C ILE A 210 -14.82 8.50 -3.89
N ALA A 211 -16.13 8.67 -3.76
CA ALA A 211 -16.88 8.38 -2.55
C ALA A 211 -17.96 7.31 -2.80
N ILE A 212 -18.14 6.43 -1.83
CA ILE A 212 -19.21 5.44 -1.80
C ILE A 212 -19.64 5.24 -0.35
N ASN A 213 -20.93 5.46 -0.07
CA ASN A 213 -21.43 5.54 1.30
C ASN A 213 -20.64 6.57 2.14
N LYS A 214 -20.03 6.13 3.25
CA LYS A 214 -19.18 6.94 4.13
C LYS A 214 -17.68 6.74 3.87
N LEU A 215 -17.33 6.02 2.81
CA LEU A 215 -15.95 5.73 2.43
C LEU A 215 -15.53 6.66 1.30
N TYR A 216 -14.26 7.03 1.30
CA TYR A 216 -13.64 7.73 0.19
C TYR A 216 -12.22 7.23 -0.06
N PHE A 217 -11.78 7.41 -1.28
CA PHE A 217 -10.43 7.21 -1.79
C PHE A 217 -10.22 8.17 -2.97
N TYR A 218 -9.01 8.22 -3.54
CA TYR A 218 -8.69 9.14 -4.62
C TYR A 218 -8.28 8.38 -5.86
N GLY A 219 -8.75 8.82 -7.02
CA GLY A 219 -8.22 8.43 -8.32
C GLY A 219 -7.22 9.46 -8.80
N VAL A 220 -6.10 8.99 -9.33
CA VAL A 220 -5.02 9.84 -9.82
C VAL A 220 -4.66 9.42 -11.23
N ILE A 221 -4.64 10.40 -12.15
CA ILE A 221 -4.16 10.22 -13.52
C ILE A 221 -2.83 10.95 -13.67
N VAL A 222 -1.81 10.21 -14.08
CA VAL A 222 -0.46 10.72 -14.35
C VAL A 222 -0.06 10.20 -15.72
N LYS A 223 0.01 11.11 -16.71
CA LYS A 223 0.17 10.77 -18.12
C LYS A 223 -0.95 9.79 -18.51
N ASP A 224 -0.60 8.63 -19.03
CA ASP A 224 -1.56 7.62 -19.47
C ASP A 224 -1.85 6.54 -18.40
N ARG A 225 -1.45 6.77 -17.14
CA ARG A 225 -1.61 5.80 -16.05
C ARG A 225 -2.64 6.28 -15.04
N TYR A 226 -3.51 5.35 -14.63
CA TYR A 226 -4.54 5.57 -13.63
C TYR A 226 -4.34 4.66 -12.43
N PHE A 227 -4.39 5.22 -11.23
CA PHE A 227 -4.29 4.45 -9.99
C PHE A 227 -5.16 5.03 -8.88
N LEU A 228 -5.40 4.21 -7.86
CA LEU A 228 -6.23 4.57 -6.72
C LEU A 228 -5.40 4.68 -5.44
N ILE A 229 -5.69 5.67 -4.61
CA ILE A 229 -4.99 5.96 -3.35
C ILE A 229 -5.98 5.89 -2.19
N CYS A 230 -5.63 5.17 -1.12
CA CYS A 230 -6.46 5.14 0.10
C CYS A 230 -5.66 5.15 1.42
N PRO A 231 -6.26 5.62 2.52
CA PRO A 231 -5.69 5.47 3.85
C PRO A 231 -5.85 4.03 4.39
N GLY A 232 -4.83 3.55 5.09
CA GLY A 232 -4.57 2.16 5.49
C GLY A 232 -5.09 1.75 6.87
N PHE A 233 -5.73 2.66 7.60
CA PHE A 233 -6.29 2.37 8.92
C PHE A 233 -7.80 2.14 8.86
N SER A 234 -8.59 3.20 8.84
CA SER A 234 -10.04 3.11 8.94
C SER A 234 -10.66 2.45 7.70
N ASN A 235 -11.39 1.33 7.88
CA ASN A 235 -12.12 0.60 6.81
C ASN A 235 -11.24 0.19 5.61
N LEU A 236 -9.99 -0.23 5.87
CA LEU A 236 -9.02 -0.57 4.82
C LEU A 236 -9.54 -1.66 3.86
N GLU A 237 -10.07 -2.76 4.40
CA GLU A 237 -10.56 -3.87 3.56
C GLU A 237 -11.71 -3.41 2.66
N GLU A 238 -12.67 -2.68 3.21
CA GLU A 238 -13.81 -2.15 2.46
C GLU A 238 -13.37 -1.15 1.38
N LYS A 239 -12.41 -0.27 1.69
CA LYS A 239 -11.84 0.66 0.70
C LYS A 239 -11.19 -0.10 -0.46
N VAL A 240 -10.33 -1.07 -0.19
CA VAL A 240 -9.68 -1.87 -1.25
C VAL A 240 -10.72 -2.65 -2.06
N ARG A 241 -11.77 -3.17 -1.41
CA ARG A 241 -12.90 -3.82 -2.10
C ARG A 241 -13.58 -2.89 -3.10
N TYR A 242 -13.85 -1.65 -2.69
CA TYR A 242 -14.48 -0.66 -3.56
C TYR A 242 -13.52 -0.12 -4.62
N MET A 243 -12.22 -0.04 -4.34
CA MET A 243 -11.20 0.32 -5.34
C MET A 243 -11.16 -0.71 -6.49
N PHE A 244 -11.17 -2.01 -6.18
CA PHE A 244 -11.29 -3.06 -7.21
C PHE A 244 -12.57 -2.93 -8.03
N ARG A 245 -13.73 -2.76 -7.37
CA ARG A 245 -15.01 -2.59 -8.06
C ARG A 245 -15.02 -1.38 -8.97
N TYR A 246 -14.45 -0.27 -8.51
CA TYR A 246 -14.36 0.96 -9.28
C TYR A 246 -13.48 0.77 -10.52
N GLN A 247 -12.28 0.20 -10.38
CA GLN A 247 -11.40 -0.07 -11.52
C GLN A 247 -12.00 -1.06 -12.51
N LEU A 248 -12.69 -2.10 -12.05
CA LEU A 248 -13.43 -3.01 -12.92
C LEU A 248 -14.50 -2.27 -13.73
N ALA A 249 -15.32 -1.46 -13.06
CA ALA A 249 -16.39 -0.74 -13.71
C ALA A 249 -15.88 0.32 -14.72
N LEU A 250 -14.72 0.95 -14.46
CA LEU A 250 -14.05 1.84 -15.42
C LEU A 250 -13.61 1.12 -16.69
N ARG A 251 -13.13 -0.12 -16.57
CA ARG A 251 -12.72 -0.93 -17.73
C ARG A 251 -13.92 -1.32 -18.59
N GLU A 252 -15.08 -1.51 -17.96
CA GLU A 252 -16.33 -1.83 -18.65
C GLU A 252 -17.02 -0.58 -19.24
N ASN A 253 -16.90 0.58 -18.59
CA ASN A 253 -17.57 1.83 -18.96
C ASN A 253 -16.57 2.99 -18.90
N LEU A 254 -15.89 3.28 -20.02
CA LEU A 254 -14.78 4.24 -20.12
C LEU A 254 -15.08 5.71 -19.72
N ASN A 255 -16.25 6.01 -19.15
CA ASN A 255 -16.59 7.31 -18.59
C ASN A 255 -16.48 7.32 -17.04
N PHE A 256 -15.46 8.02 -16.53
CA PHE A 256 -15.16 8.12 -15.09
C PHE A 256 -16.31 8.66 -14.24
N TYR A 257 -17.17 9.51 -14.79
CA TYR A 257 -18.22 10.18 -14.03
C TYR A 257 -19.50 9.35 -13.88
N GLU A 258 -19.60 8.23 -14.59
CA GLU A 258 -20.83 7.44 -14.70
C GLU A 258 -20.71 6.07 -14.05
N VAL A 259 -19.67 5.85 -13.23
CA VAL A 259 -19.53 4.60 -12.48
C VAL A 259 -20.65 4.50 -11.45
N ARG A 260 -21.62 3.62 -11.72
CA ARG A 260 -22.81 3.40 -10.89
C ARG A 260 -22.42 3.18 -9.42
N ASP A 261 -23.16 3.82 -8.52
CA ASP A 261 -23.00 3.79 -7.05
C ASP A 261 -21.82 4.59 -6.47
N PHE A 262 -20.97 5.20 -7.33
CA PHE A 262 -19.88 6.07 -6.88
C PHE A 262 -20.20 7.53 -7.14
N HIS A 263 -19.86 8.38 -6.17
CA HIS A 263 -19.82 9.82 -6.35
C HIS A 263 -18.38 10.23 -6.67
N VAL A 264 -18.18 10.82 -7.85
CA VAL A 264 -16.85 11.20 -8.34
C VAL A 264 -16.79 12.71 -8.48
N GLU A 265 -15.88 13.33 -7.74
CA GLU A 265 -15.64 14.77 -7.72
C GLU A 265 -14.23 15.03 -8.26
N LYS A 266 -14.10 15.83 -9.31
CA LYS A 266 -12.79 16.26 -9.82
C LYS A 266 -12.24 17.36 -8.92
N ILE A 267 -10.96 17.24 -8.54
CA ILE A 267 -10.26 18.24 -7.74
C ILE A 267 -9.51 19.16 -8.69
N ASP A 268 -9.90 20.43 -8.66
CA ASP A 268 -9.30 21.44 -9.53
C ASP A 268 -7.91 21.87 -9.03
N PHE A 269 -7.00 22.07 -9.97
CA PHE A 269 -5.69 22.64 -9.68
C PHE A 269 -5.80 24.15 -9.52
N ILE A 270 -5.23 24.67 -8.44
CA ILE A 270 -5.20 26.09 -8.14
C ILE A 270 -4.27 26.77 -9.15
N GLU A 271 -4.83 27.68 -9.95
CA GLU A 271 -4.04 28.59 -10.78
C GLU A 271 -3.37 29.62 -9.88
N ASN A 272 -2.06 29.81 -10.03
CA ASN A 272 -1.39 30.94 -9.38
C ASN A 272 -2.01 32.23 -9.94
N LYS A 273 -2.72 32.99 -9.10
CA LYS A 273 -3.07 34.39 -9.43
C LYS A 273 -1.90 35.36 -9.24
N ASP A 274 -0.78 34.90 -8.69
CA ASP A 274 0.39 35.74 -8.44
C ASP A 274 1.35 35.70 -9.64
N ASN A 275 0.97 36.45 -10.68
CA ASN A 275 1.87 36.95 -11.72
C ASN A 275 1.76 38.49 -11.82
N GLU A 276 1.39 39.18 -10.74
CA GLU A 276 1.71 40.60 -10.63
C GLU A 276 3.18 40.73 -10.23
N LEU A 277 4.01 40.90 -11.28
CA LEU A 277 5.32 41.52 -11.20
C LEU A 277 5.17 42.86 -10.46
N VAL A 278 5.50 42.89 -9.18
CA VAL A 278 5.92 44.15 -8.54
C VAL A 278 7.33 44.40 -9.06
N VAL A 279 7.42 45.33 -10.00
CA VAL A 279 8.66 45.91 -10.57
C VAL A 279 9.50 46.54 -9.46
#